data_AF-A0A2P8AME3-F1
#
_entry.id   AF-A0A2P8AME3-F1
#
_cell.length_a   1.000
_cell.length_b   1.000
_cell.length_c   1.000
_cell.angle_alpha   90.00
_cell.angle_beta   90.00
_cell.angle_gamma   90.00
#
_symmetry.space_group_name_H-M   'P 1'
#
loop_
_entity.id
_entity.type
_entity.pdbx_description
1 polymer ?
#
loop_
_entity_poly.entity_id
_entity_poly.type
_entity_poly.pdbx_seq_one_letter_code
_entity_poly.pdbx_strand_id
1 'polypeptide(L)'
;MTDTDHISSRKQPGTRPEDHTDWVALGRRLQNIQNTLVHHEKTRRYGDDYYAEALRRLLTDARCGFISTAEHQWLLDLHTRVDLRNAQEANRRAREARARYATASRRIRAELAGWLRRVTNEQAVPSRYRREGVLLAADWLDPATSAAPYASSPASAASSTQQAAVSPVGSEVLLALRNAGEREGQLAVGWWQQHALEGRTASEQEQTAQTVLEGIDSSDDAVVAALPRFDVAGYDADRYQSHAPAGAPGWPELPDHDQALVIDAVRDGFTDAVRDGVAARCHAVLTAREASR
;
A
#
# COMPACT_ATOMS: atom_id res chain seq x y z
N MET A 1 2.37 95.29 12.07
CA MET A 1 2.22 94.62 13.38
C MET A 1 0.99 93.75 13.22
N THR A 2 1.19 92.46 12.91
CA THR A 2 0.90 91.32 13.82
C THR A 2 -0.60 91.30 14.16
N ASP A 3 -1.39 90.29 13.84
CA ASP A 3 -1.11 88.88 13.99
C ASP A 3 -2.13 88.01 13.25
N THR A 4 -1.71 86.78 13.04
CA THR A 4 -2.43 85.54 12.76
C THR A 4 -3.97 85.51 12.77
N ASP A 5 -4.54 84.94 11.71
CA ASP A 5 -5.63 83.98 11.86
C ASP A 5 -5.38 82.73 11.00
N HIS A 6 -5.17 81.61 11.71
CA HIS A 6 -5.12 80.27 11.17
C HIS A 6 -6.54 79.78 10.89
N ILE A 7 -6.92 79.69 9.61
CA ILE A 7 -8.03 78.83 9.19
C ILE A 7 -7.48 77.68 8.35
N SER A 8 -7.57 76.51 8.96
CA SER A 8 -7.22 75.19 8.47
C SER A 8 -7.98 74.88 7.17
N SER A 9 -7.32 75.04 6.03
CA SER A 9 -7.82 74.57 4.74
C SER A 9 -7.32 73.14 4.51
N ARG A 10 -8.18 72.19 4.85
CA ARG A 10 -8.06 70.77 4.53
C ARG A 10 -7.94 70.63 3.01
N LYS A 11 -6.71 70.54 2.49
CA LYS A 11 -6.48 70.14 1.09
C LYS A 11 -6.97 68.71 0.93
N GLN A 12 -8.07 68.55 0.18
CA GLN A 12 -8.49 67.26 -0.35
C GLN A 12 -7.29 66.63 -1.09
N PRO A 13 -7.05 65.31 -0.96
CA PRO A 13 -6.05 64.63 -1.76
C PRO A 13 -6.44 64.82 -3.23
N GLY A 14 -5.59 65.52 -3.98
CA GLY A 14 -5.76 65.70 -5.41
C GLY A 14 -5.93 64.33 -6.04
N THR A 15 -7.03 64.14 -6.77
CA THR A 15 -7.25 62.99 -7.62
C THR A 15 -6.03 62.84 -8.52
N ARG A 16 -5.28 61.77 -8.29
CA ARG A 16 -4.14 61.37 -9.11
C ARG A 16 -4.67 61.27 -10.55
N PRO A 17 -4.05 61.92 -11.55
CA PRO A 17 -4.48 61.74 -12.92
C PRO A 17 -4.41 60.24 -13.21
N GLU A 18 -5.55 59.65 -13.56
CA GLU A 18 -5.57 58.27 -14.01
C GLU A 18 -4.72 58.21 -15.28
N ASP A 19 -3.52 57.65 -15.15
CA ASP A 19 -2.71 57.26 -16.29
C ASP A 19 -3.54 56.22 -17.03
N HIS A 20 -4.31 56.68 -18.03
CA HIS A 20 -4.92 55.85 -19.05
C HIS A 20 -3.80 55.26 -19.92
N THR A 21 -3.05 54.35 -19.32
CA THR A 21 -2.14 53.49 -20.05
C THR A 21 -3.03 52.59 -20.88
N ASP A 22 -3.10 52.89 -22.18
CA ASP A 22 -3.77 52.05 -23.14
C ASP A 22 -2.96 50.75 -23.27
N TRP A 23 -3.32 49.78 -22.42
CA TRP A 23 -2.71 48.46 -22.37
C TRP A 23 -2.80 47.73 -23.71
N VAL A 24 -3.79 48.05 -24.54
CA VAL A 24 -3.93 47.50 -25.88
C VAL A 24 -2.88 48.09 -26.80
N ALA A 25 -2.65 49.41 -26.74
CA ALA A 25 -1.57 50.05 -27.48
C ALA A 25 -0.17 49.58 -27.03
N LEU A 26 0.03 49.40 -25.72
CA LEU A 26 1.28 48.86 -25.16
C LEU A 26 1.53 47.42 -25.62
N GLY A 27 0.50 46.57 -25.58
CA GLY A 27 0.57 45.19 -26.06
C GLY A 27 0.92 45.11 -27.55
N ARG A 28 0.29 45.93 -28.39
CA ARG A 28 0.62 46.02 -29.84
C ARG A 28 2.05 46.48 -30.07
N ARG A 29 2.55 47.40 -29.25
CA ARG A 29 3.92 47.92 -29.35
C ARG A 29 4.96 46.86 -28.97
N LEU A 30 4.72 46.12 -27.89
CA LEU A 30 5.58 45.00 -27.48
C LEU A 30 5.56 43.86 -28.50
N GLN A 31 4.40 43.57 -29.07
CA GLN A 31 4.26 42.57 -30.13
C GLN A 31 4.99 42.97 -31.41
N ASN A 32 4.96 44.24 -31.81
CA ASN A 32 5.75 44.74 -32.94
C ASN A 32 7.26 44.65 -32.69
N ILE A 33 7.72 44.97 -31.47
CA ILE A 33 9.13 44.87 -31.10
C ILE A 33 9.59 43.40 -31.14
N GLN A 34 8.78 42.47 -30.61
CA GLN A 34 9.07 41.04 -30.68
C GLN A 34 9.03 40.50 -32.12
N ASN A 35 8.08 40.93 -32.97
CA ASN A 35 8.06 40.54 -34.39
C ASN A 35 9.33 40.98 -35.13
N THR A 36 9.84 42.15 -34.78
CA THR A 36 11.05 42.72 -35.40
C THR A 36 12.32 41.99 -34.94
N LEU A 37 12.38 41.62 -33.66
CA LEU A 37 13.52 40.93 -33.05
C LEU A 37 13.59 39.44 -33.39
N VAL A 38 12.44 38.77 -33.54
CA VAL A 38 12.39 37.30 -33.61
C VAL A 38 12.42 36.78 -35.05
N HIS A 39 11.93 37.55 -36.04
CA HIS A 39 11.70 36.95 -37.36
C HIS A 39 12.49 37.50 -38.54
N HIS A 40 12.98 38.75 -38.57
CA HIS A 40 13.56 39.36 -39.81
C HIS A 40 12.73 39.14 -41.11
N GLU A 41 11.52 38.58 -41.02
CA GLU A 41 10.69 38.09 -42.11
C GLU A 41 9.26 38.55 -41.92
N LYS A 42 8.64 38.88 -43.07
CA LYS A 42 7.47 39.75 -43.23
C LYS A 42 6.11 39.08 -42.98
N THR A 43 6.05 37.89 -42.40
CA THR A 43 4.78 37.16 -42.25
C THR A 43 4.16 37.37 -40.87
N ARG A 44 3.00 38.05 -40.83
CA ARG A 44 2.17 38.22 -39.63
C ARG A 44 1.61 36.87 -39.17
N ARG A 45 1.84 36.49 -37.92
CA ARG A 45 1.14 35.41 -37.21
C ARG A 45 0.13 36.01 -36.21
N TYR A 46 -0.98 35.32 -35.96
CA TYR A 46 -2.03 35.74 -35.02
C TYR A 46 -1.78 35.18 -33.61
N GLY A 47 -2.49 35.71 -32.60
CA GLY A 47 -2.19 35.54 -31.17
C GLY A 47 -2.10 34.09 -30.68
N ASP A 48 -2.92 33.19 -31.21
CA ASP A 48 -2.96 31.79 -30.78
C ASP A 48 -1.73 31.00 -31.28
N ASP A 49 -1.26 31.30 -32.48
CA ASP A 49 -0.03 30.73 -33.04
C ASP A 49 1.21 31.18 -32.24
N TYR A 50 1.16 32.39 -31.68
CA TYR A 50 2.18 32.91 -30.78
C TYR A 50 2.20 32.16 -29.45
N TYR A 51 1.02 31.91 -28.87
CA TYR A 51 0.92 31.18 -27.62
C TYR A 51 1.42 29.74 -27.77
N ALA A 52 1.01 29.05 -28.83
CA ALA A 52 1.44 27.68 -29.12
C ALA A 52 2.96 27.58 -29.34
N GLU A 53 3.57 28.49 -30.11
CA GLU A 53 5.02 28.47 -30.37
C GLU A 53 5.84 28.91 -29.14
N ALA A 54 5.34 29.84 -28.33
CA ALA A 54 5.97 30.22 -27.07
C ALA A 54 5.93 29.08 -26.05
N LEU A 55 4.79 28.37 -25.95
CA LEU A 55 4.65 27.20 -25.07
C LEU A 55 5.57 26.05 -25.54
N ARG A 56 5.61 25.78 -26.84
CA ARG A 56 6.50 24.77 -27.43
C ARG A 56 7.95 25.08 -27.11
N ARG A 57 8.40 26.32 -27.29
CA ARG A 57 9.79 26.74 -26.99
C ARG A 57 10.08 26.69 -25.49
N LEU A 58 9.15 27.13 -24.65
CA LEU A 58 9.30 27.02 -23.19
C LEU A 58 9.46 25.56 -22.74
N LEU A 59 8.68 24.64 -23.33
CA LEU A 59 8.70 23.22 -22.96
C LEU A 59 9.83 22.41 -23.62
N THR A 60 10.51 22.97 -24.63
CA THR A 60 11.63 22.31 -25.34
C THR A 60 12.98 22.97 -25.08
N ASP A 61 13.04 24.09 -24.37
CA ASP A 61 14.29 24.75 -23.99
C ASP A 61 14.98 23.96 -22.87
N ALA A 62 16.18 23.45 -23.13
CA ALA A 62 16.98 22.67 -22.16
C ALA A 62 17.28 23.42 -20.84
N ARG A 63 17.02 24.73 -20.77
CA ARG A 63 17.22 25.56 -19.57
C ARG A 63 15.96 25.73 -18.72
N CYS A 64 14.79 25.31 -19.19
CA CYS A 64 13.51 25.55 -18.49
C CYS A 64 13.28 24.63 -17.28
N GLY A 65 14.16 23.63 -17.07
CA GLY A 65 14.02 22.66 -15.98
C GLY A 65 12.89 21.64 -16.17
N PHE A 66 12.16 21.69 -17.30
CA PHE A 66 11.24 20.62 -17.67
C PHE A 66 12.03 19.49 -18.32
N ILE A 67 12.02 18.35 -17.64
CA ILE A 67 12.55 17.08 -18.14
C ILE A 67 11.67 16.55 -19.26
N SER A 68 12.28 15.93 -20.26
CA SER A 68 11.51 15.25 -21.30
C SER A 68 10.68 14.10 -20.70
N THR A 69 9.58 13.71 -21.34
CA THR A 69 8.77 12.56 -20.87
C THR A 69 9.60 11.29 -20.72
N ALA A 70 10.56 11.06 -21.63
CA ALA A 70 11.48 9.92 -21.56
C ALA A 70 12.43 10.01 -20.35
N GLU A 71 12.93 11.20 -20.03
CA GLU A 71 13.77 11.45 -18.86
C GLU A 71 12.98 11.36 -17.54
N HIS A 72 11.72 11.80 -17.54
CA HIS A 72 10.80 11.60 -16.42
C HIS A 72 10.52 10.12 -16.16
N GLN A 73 10.22 9.36 -17.22
CA GLN A 73 10.00 7.93 -17.12
C GLN A 73 11.25 7.20 -16.61
N TRP A 74 12.43 7.58 -17.11
CA TRP A 74 13.70 7.03 -16.65
C TRP A 74 13.97 7.33 -15.16
N LEU A 75 13.64 8.53 -14.67
CA LEU A 75 13.77 8.89 -13.25
C LEU A 75 12.81 8.09 -12.37
N LEU A 76 11.57 7.84 -12.81
CA LEU A 76 10.61 6.98 -12.11
C LEU A 76 11.10 5.52 -12.04
N ASP A 77 11.63 5.00 -13.15
CA ASP A 77 12.23 3.66 -13.22
C ASP A 77 13.47 3.54 -12.32
N LEU A 78 14.25 4.62 -12.19
CA LEU A 78 15.40 4.66 -11.28
C LEU A 78 14.95 4.63 -9.81
N HIS A 79 13.94 5.43 -9.45
CA HIS A 79 13.40 5.46 -8.08
C HIS A 79 12.81 4.12 -7.67
N THR A 80 11.99 3.50 -8.52
CA THR A 80 11.41 2.18 -8.24
C THR A 80 12.47 1.09 -8.06
N ARG A 81 13.55 1.10 -8.85
CA ARG A 81 14.69 0.19 -8.66
C ARG A 81 15.45 0.43 -7.36
N VAL A 82 15.62 1.69 -6.95
CA VAL A 82 16.26 2.06 -5.68
C VAL A 82 15.40 1.61 -4.50
N ASP A 83 14.09 1.83 -4.56
CA ASP A 83 13.15 1.42 -3.50
C ASP A 83 13.09 -0.09 -3.34
N LEU A 84 13.07 -0.83 -4.44
CA LEU A 84 13.11 -2.29 -4.42
C LEU A 84 14.42 -2.81 -3.81
N ARG A 85 15.56 -2.21 -4.15
CA ARG A 85 16.86 -2.55 -3.55
C ARG A 85 16.91 -2.22 -2.06
N ASN A 86 16.34 -1.09 -1.65
CA ASN A 86 16.25 -0.69 -0.24
C ASN A 86 15.36 -1.65 0.57
N ALA A 87 14.22 -2.06 0.01
CA ALA A 87 13.32 -3.03 0.64
C ALA A 87 14.00 -4.41 0.81
N GLN A 88 14.73 -4.88 -0.19
CA GLN A 88 15.51 -6.11 -0.11
C GLN A 88 16.60 -6.03 0.97
N GLU A 89 17.31 -4.91 1.05
CA GLU A 89 18.35 -4.70 2.06
C GLU A 89 17.78 -4.59 3.47
N ALA A 90 16.65 -3.90 3.66
CA ALA A 90 15.94 -3.84 4.93
C ALA A 90 15.49 -5.24 5.38
N ASN A 91 14.94 -6.04 4.47
CA ASN A 91 14.55 -7.43 4.75
C ASN A 91 15.74 -8.32 5.12
N ARG A 92 16.88 -8.18 4.43
CA ARG A 92 18.12 -8.88 4.78
C ARG A 92 18.59 -8.51 6.19
N ARG A 93 18.67 -7.21 6.51
CA ARG A 93 19.07 -6.71 7.84
C ARG A 93 18.12 -7.20 8.94
N ALA A 94 16.82 -7.22 8.69
CA ALA A 94 15.84 -7.73 9.63
C ALA A 94 16.02 -9.24 9.90
N ARG A 95 16.28 -10.04 8.87
CA ARG A 95 16.58 -11.48 9.02
C ARG A 95 17.87 -11.71 9.82
N GLU A 96 18.93 -10.97 9.52
CA GLU A 96 20.18 -11.04 10.27
C GLU A 96 19.99 -10.64 11.74
N ALA A 97 19.24 -9.57 12.01
CA ALA A 97 18.93 -9.13 13.36
C ALA A 97 18.15 -10.20 14.14
N ARG A 98 17.13 -10.82 13.53
CA ARG A 98 16.38 -11.94 14.12
C ARG A 98 17.28 -13.15 14.40
N ALA A 99 18.18 -13.49 13.48
CA ALA A 99 19.12 -14.60 13.67
C ALA A 99 20.12 -14.33 14.81
N ARG A 100 20.67 -13.11 14.89
CA ARG A 100 21.55 -12.68 15.99
C ARG A 100 20.81 -12.71 17.33
N TYR A 101 19.58 -12.21 17.36
CA TYR A 101 18.72 -12.23 18.54
C TYR A 101 18.43 -13.67 18.99
N ALA A 102 18.04 -14.56 18.07
CA ALA A 102 17.77 -15.97 18.40
C ALA A 102 19.01 -16.67 18.98
N THR A 103 20.20 -16.38 18.43
CA THR A 103 21.46 -16.94 18.92
C THR A 103 21.81 -16.41 20.31
N ALA A 104 21.67 -15.09 20.53
CA ALA A 104 21.89 -14.47 21.84
C ALA A 104 20.89 -14.97 22.89
N SER A 105 19.61 -15.08 22.54
CA SER A 105 18.55 -15.62 23.40
C SER A 105 18.83 -17.07 23.82
N ARG A 106 19.26 -17.93 22.89
CA ARG A 106 19.65 -19.32 23.22
C ARG A 106 20.83 -19.37 24.20
N ARG A 107 21.83 -18.52 24.01
CA ARG A 107 22.98 -18.42 24.91
C ARG A 107 22.56 -17.96 26.31
N ILE A 108 21.77 -16.89 26.40
CA ILE A 108 21.26 -16.37 27.68
C ILE A 108 20.42 -17.44 28.40
N ARG A 109 19.56 -18.16 27.67
CA ARG A 109 18.78 -19.28 28.23
C ARG A 109 19.66 -20.38 28.81
N ALA A 110 20.72 -20.77 28.10
CA ALA A 110 21.67 -21.77 28.60
C ALA A 110 22.42 -21.29 29.84
N GLU A 111 22.87 -20.04 29.86
CA GLU A 111 23.56 -19.43 31.00
C GLU A 111 22.64 -19.32 32.23
N LEU A 112 21.38 -18.89 32.02
CA LEU A 112 20.39 -18.79 33.09
C LEU A 112 19.99 -20.16 33.63
N ALA A 113 19.74 -21.16 32.76
CA ALA A 113 19.46 -22.52 33.20
C ALA A 113 20.64 -23.10 34.01
N GLY A 114 21.87 -22.81 33.60
CA GLY A 114 23.07 -23.18 34.35
C GLY A 114 23.16 -22.47 35.71
N TRP A 115 22.82 -21.18 35.77
CA TRP A 115 22.75 -20.43 37.03
C TRP A 115 21.66 -20.97 37.96
N LEU A 116 20.44 -21.18 37.46
CA LEU A 116 19.32 -21.74 38.21
C LEU A 116 19.68 -23.09 38.81
N ARG A 117 20.32 -23.99 38.04
CA ARG A 117 20.78 -25.29 38.55
C ARG A 117 21.83 -25.17 39.67
N ARG A 118 22.68 -24.15 39.65
CA ARG A 118 23.69 -23.92 40.71
C ARG A 118 23.09 -23.34 41.98
N VAL A 119 22.10 -22.45 41.84
CA VAL A 119 21.47 -21.77 42.98
C VAL A 119 20.37 -22.63 43.61
N THR A 120 19.68 -23.45 42.83
CA THR A 120 18.68 -24.41 43.34
C THR A 120 19.34 -25.74 43.71
N ASN A 121 19.88 -25.83 44.93
CA ASN A 121 20.35 -27.10 45.49
C ASN A 121 19.20 -28.10 45.67
N GLU A 122 19.52 -29.39 45.58
CA GLU A 122 18.54 -30.51 45.67
C GLU A 122 17.76 -30.54 46.98
N GLN A 123 18.27 -29.90 48.02
CA GLN A 123 17.62 -29.81 49.33
C GLN A 123 16.47 -28.79 49.39
N ALA A 124 16.45 -27.78 48.51
CA ALA A 124 15.49 -26.67 48.61
C ALA A 124 14.24 -26.86 47.73
N VAL A 125 14.36 -27.53 46.57
CA VAL A 125 13.27 -27.66 45.60
C VAL A 125 13.25 -29.05 44.95
N PRO A 126 12.19 -29.85 45.14
CA PRO A 126 12.03 -31.17 44.50
C PRO A 126 12.21 -31.11 42.98
N SER A 127 12.79 -32.16 42.38
CA SER A 127 13.19 -32.22 40.96
C SER A 127 12.09 -31.87 39.96
N ARG A 128 10.82 -32.20 40.28
CA ARG A 128 9.65 -31.86 39.44
C ARG A 128 9.48 -30.35 39.25
N TYR A 129 9.65 -29.57 40.32
CA TYR A 129 9.46 -28.12 40.30
C TYR A 129 10.65 -27.38 39.71
N ARG A 130 11.83 -28.01 39.64
CA ARG A 130 12.99 -27.47 38.91
C ARG A 130 12.74 -27.47 37.39
N ARG A 131 12.13 -28.53 36.85
CA ARG A 131 11.83 -28.62 35.41
C ARG A 131 10.74 -27.64 35.00
N GLU A 132 9.66 -27.55 35.77
CA GLU A 132 8.59 -26.59 35.53
C GLU A 132 9.05 -25.14 35.72
N GLY A 133 9.81 -24.85 36.78
CA GLY A 133 10.34 -23.51 37.02
C GLY A 133 11.32 -23.02 35.95
N VAL A 134 12.11 -23.92 35.36
CA VAL A 134 13.01 -23.59 34.23
C VAL A 134 12.22 -23.35 32.95
N LEU A 135 11.11 -24.08 32.71
CA LEU A 135 10.23 -23.85 31.56
C LEU A 135 9.45 -22.54 31.70
N LEU A 136 8.90 -22.26 32.89
CA LEU A 136 8.26 -20.98 33.21
C LEU A 136 9.24 -19.82 33.06
N ALA A 137 10.46 -19.92 33.59
CA ALA A 137 11.46 -18.88 33.41
C ALA A 137 11.86 -18.69 31.92
N ALA A 138 11.86 -19.76 31.13
CA ALA A 138 12.12 -19.69 29.70
C ALA A 138 10.99 -18.99 28.92
N ASP A 139 9.72 -19.21 29.30
CA ASP A 139 8.56 -18.50 28.74
C ASP A 139 8.58 -17.00 29.04
N TRP A 140 8.99 -16.63 30.26
CA TRP A 140 9.10 -15.21 30.66
C TRP A 140 10.25 -14.46 29.97
N LEU A 141 11.24 -15.18 29.42
CA LEU A 141 12.36 -14.60 28.68
C LEU A 141 12.13 -14.56 27.17
N ASP A 142 11.02 -15.10 26.69
CA ASP A 142 10.61 -14.93 25.32
C ASP A 142 9.81 -13.62 25.19
N PRO A 143 10.33 -12.57 24.54
CA PRO A 143 9.60 -11.32 24.37
C PRO A 143 8.37 -11.48 23.47
N ALA A 144 8.24 -12.60 22.74
CA ALA A 144 7.02 -12.95 22.04
C ALA A 144 5.86 -13.23 23.02
N THR A 145 6.16 -13.77 24.21
CA THR A 145 5.18 -14.10 25.25
C THR A 145 4.90 -12.92 26.18
N SER A 146 5.90 -12.06 26.41
CA SER A 146 5.79 -10.93 27.35
C SER A 146 4.84 -9.78 26.90
N ALA A 147 4.25 -9.88 25.70
CA ALA A 147 3.21 -8.96 25.20
C ALA A 147 1.77 -9.41 25.53
N ALA A 148 1.58 -10.60 26.13
CA ALA A 148 0.26 -11.08 26.52
C ALA A 148 0.12 -11.04 28.07
N PRO A 149 -0.74 -10.17 28.64
CA PRO A 149 -1.09 -10.25 30.04
C PRO A 149 -2.02 -11.45 30.24
N TYR A 150 -1.53 -12.41 31.02
CA TYR A 150 -2.18 -13.67 31.41
C TYR A 150 -3.70 -13.61 31.64
N ALA A 151 -4.38 -14.65 31.16
CA ALA A 151 -5.42 -15.31 31.95
C ALA A 151 -5.20 -16.84 31.92
N SER A 152 -4.42 -17.27 32.90
CA SER A 152 -4.44 -18.52 33.66
C SER A 152 -5.44 -19.62 33.25
N SER A 153 -4.89 -20.80 32.96
CA SER A 153 -5.57 -22.09 33.13
C SER A 153 -5.43 -22.57 34.59
N PRO A 154 -6.37 -23.41 35.09
CA PRO A 154 -5.93 -24.50 35.94
C PRO A 154 -6.50 -25.86 35.52
N ALA A 155 -5.55 -26.79 35.42
CA ALA A 155 -5.58 -28.14 35.97
C ALA A 155 -6.19 -29.29 35.14
N SER A 156 -5.23 -30.12 34.72
CA SER A 156 -5.24 -31.59 34.77
C SER A 156 -5.87 -32.34 33.61
N ALA A 157 -5.03 -32.45 32.58
CA ALA A 157 -4.83 -33.68 31.85
C ALA A 157 -4.76 -34.90 32.78
N ALA A 158 -5.67 -35.85 32.56
CA ALA A 158 -5.36 -37.26 32.69
C ALA A 158 -5.19 -37.83 31.27
N SER A 159 -3.96 -38.29 31.01
CA SER A 159 -3.61 -39.40 30.12
C SER A 159 -3.93 -39.30 28.63
N SER A 160 -2.87 -38.96 27.89
CA SER A 160 -2.41 -39.62 26.66
C SER A 160 -3.40 -40.50 25.90
N THR A 161 -3.85 -40.01 24.75
CA THR A 161 -3.74 -40.80 23.52
C THR A 161 -3.37 -39.86 22.38
N GLN A 162 -2.30 -40.23 21.70
CA GLN A 162 -1.81 -39.62 20.48
C GLN A 162 -2.83 -39.93 19.37
N GLN A 163 -3.96 -39.22 19.38
CA GLN A 163 -4.89 -39.14 18.27
C GLN A 163 -4.46 -37.96 17.41
N ALA A 164 -4.38 -38.16 16.10
CA ALA A 164 -4.24 -37.08 15.13
C ALA A 164 -5.24 -35.98 15.52
N ALA A 165 -4.73 -34.83 15.98
CA ALA A 165 -5.56 -33.74 16.45
C ALA A 165 -6.39 -33.28 15.24
N VAL A 166 -7.65 -33.70 15.23
CA VAL A 166 -8.67 -33.15 14.34
C VAL A 166 -8.67 -31.66 14.67
N SER A 167 -8.27 -30.83 13.70
CA SER A 167 -8.30 -29.38 13.88
C SER A 167 -9.70 -29.01 14.41
N PRO A 168 -9.80 -28.24 15.50
CA PRO A 168 -11.09 -27.81 16.05
C PRO A 168 -11.89 -26.97 15.06
N VAL A 169 -11.24 -26.42 14.02
CA VAL A 169 -11.91 -25.81 12.89
C VAL A 169 -12.35 -26.90 11.93
N GLY A 170 -13.64 -27.25 12.00
CA GLY A 170 -14.25 -28.20 11.07
C GLY A 170 -14.15 -27.72 9.62
N SER A 171 -14.11 -28.67 8.67
CA SER A 171 -14.05 -28.39 7.23
C SER A 171 -15.17 -27.48 6.72
N GLU A 172 -16.34 -27.53 7.36
CA GLU A 172 -17.48 -26.65 7.06
C GLU A 172 -17.19 -25.18 7.39
N VAL A 173 -16.46 -24.92 8.48
CA VAL A 173 -16.05 -23.56 8.86
C VAL A 173 -15.06 -23.01 7.84
N LEU A 174 -14.04 -23.79 7.47
CA LEU A 174 -13.08 -23.38 6.43
C LEU A 174 -13.75 -23.13 5.08
N LEU A 175 -14.71 -23.97 4.68
CA LEU A 175 -15.46 -23.77 3.45
C LEU A 175 -16.31 -22.49 3.50
N ALA A 176 -17.03 -22.24 4.61
CA ALA A 176 -17.82 -21.03 4.78
C ALA A 176 -16.95 -19.75 4.70
N LEU A 177 -15.77 -19.80 5.31
CA LEU A 177 -14.79 -18.72 5.26
C LEU A 177 -14.19 -18.53 3.88
N ARG A 178 -13.87 -19.61 3.17
CA ARG A 178 -13.45 -19.56 1.76
C ARG A 178 -14.53 -18.89 0.90
N ASN A 179 -15.80 -19.27 1.08
CA ASN A 179 -16.93 -18.66 0.36
C ASN A 179 -17.14 -17.18 0.76
N ALA A 180 -16.78 -16.79 1.99
CA ALA A 180 -16.77 -15.38 2.38
C ALA A 180 -15.67 -14.62 1.63
N GLY A 181 -14.45 -15.16 1.60
CA GLY A 181 -13.35 -14.62 0.81
C GLY A 181 -13.70 -14.50 -0.67
N GLU A 182 -14.36 -15.50 -1.25
CA GLU A 182 -14.83 -15.47 -2.64
C GLU A 182 -15.78 -14.28 -2.90
N ARG A 183 -16.76 -14.04 -2.02
CA ARG A 183 -17.68 -12.90 -2.14
C ARG A 183 -16.96 -11.56 -2.05
N GLU A 184 -16.01 -11.43 -1.13
CA GLU A 184 -15.18 -10.22 -1.02
C GLU A 184 -14.31 -10.03 -2.28
N GLY A 185 -13.76 -11.12 -2.82
CA GLY A 185 -13.00 -11.12 -4.07
C GLY A 185 -13.85 -10.64 -5.25
N GLN A 186 -15.09 -11.13 -5.38
CA GLN A 186 -16.03 -10.68 -6.41
C GLN A 186 -16.32 -9.18 -6.32
N LEU A 187 -16.46 -8.62 -5.11
CA LEU A 187 -16.59 -7.18 -4.93
C LEU A 187 -15.33 -6.43 -5.38
N ALA A 188 -14.16 -6.95 -5.01
CA ALA A 188 -12.87 -6.38 -5.42
C ALA A 188 -12.67 -6.40 -6.95
N VAL A 189 -13.14 -7.43 -7.65
CA VAL A 189 -13.16 -7.47 -9.12
C VAL A 189 -14.03 -6.35 -9.69
N GLY A 190 -15.19 -6.07 -9.08
CA GLY A 190 -16.04 -4.95 -9.48
C GLY A 190 -15.31 -3.60 -9.40
N TRP A 191 -14.63 -3.34 -8.28
CA TRP A 191 -13.81 -2.14 -8.12
C TRP A 191 -12.66 -2.08 -9.11
N TRP A 192 -11.95 -3.20 -9.30
CA TRP A 192 -10.88 -3.28 -10.29
C TRP A 192 -11.39 -2.95 -11.69
N GLN A 193 -12.54 -3.49 -12.11
CA GLN A 193 -13.11 -3.22 -13.41
C GLN A 193 -13.38 -1.72 -13.61
N GLN A 194 -13.97 -1.06 -12.61
CA GLN A 194 -14.22 0.37 -12.64
C GLN A 194 -12.93 1.19 -12.80
N HIS A 195 -11.85 0.80 -12.11
CA HIS A 195 -10.59 1.54 -12.18
C HIS A 195 -9.73 1.22 -13.40
N ALA A 196 -9.73 -0.05 -13.84
CA ALA A 196 -8.83 -0.55 -14.87
C ALA A 196 -9.42 -0.44 -16.28
N LEU A 197 -10.74 -0.53 -16.41
CA LEU A 197 -11.42 -0.60 -17.71
C LEU A 197 -12.36 0.58 -17.96
N GLU A 198 -13.13 1.02 -16.97
CA GLU A 198 -14.09 2.12 -17.19
C GLU A 198 -13.38 3.46 -17.44
N GLY A 199 -14.02 4.34 -18.20
CA GLY A 199 -13.47 5.64 -18.61
C GLY A 199 -12.39 5.59 -19.69
N ARG A 200 -11.96 4.40 -20.11
CA ARG A 200 -11.02 4.19 -21.22
C ARG A 200 -11.73 4.03 -22.56
N THR A 201 -11.01 4.29 -23.66
CA THR A 201 -11.48 3.99 -25.01
C THR A 201 -11.56 2.47 -25.24
N ALA A 202 -12.36 2.03 -26.21
CA ALA A 202 -12.49 0.60 -26.53
C ALA A 202 -11.14 -0.07 -26.85
N SER A 203 -10.27 0.60 -27.61
CA SER A 203 -8.93 0.09 -27.93
C SER A 203 -8.02 -0.03 -26.70
N GLU A 204 -8.10 0.91 -25.75
CA GLU A 204 -7.33 0.83 -24.51
C GLU A 204 -7.86 -0.26 -23.58
N GLN A 205 -9.18 -0.46 -23.54
CA GLN A 205 -9.79 -1.57 -22.81
C GLN A 205 -9.35 -2.92 -23.40
N GLU A 206 -9.36 -3.08 -24.72
CA GLU A 206 -8.86 -4.27 -25.43
C GLU A 206 -7.40 -4.55 -25.07
N GLN A 207 -6.53 -3.54 -25.21
CA GLN A 207 -5.10 -3.69 -24.89
C GLN A 207 -4.87 -4.04 -23.42
N THR A 208 -5.62 -3.41 -22.51
CA THR A 208 -5.55 -3.68 -21.07
C THR A 208 -6.00 -5.11 -20.78
N ALA A 209 -7.13 -5.53 -21.36
CA ALA A 209 -7.67 -6.88 -21.18
C ALA A 209 -6.71 -7.95 -21.69
N GLN A 210 -6.10 -7.74 -22.86
CA GLN A 210 -5.13 -8.67 -23.42
C GLN A 210 -3.86 -8.76 -22.57
N THR A 211 -3.30 -7.62 -22.17
CA THR A 211 -2.10 -7.56 -21.31
C THR A 211 -2.34 -8.30 -19.99
N VAL A 212 -3.51 -8.08 -19.37
CA VAL A 212 -3.85 -8.72 -18.09
C VAL A 212 -4.04 -10.23 -18.25
N LEU A 213 -4.73 -10.68 -19.30
CA LEU A 213 -4.89 -12.12 -19.57
C LEU A 213 -3.55 -12.82 -19.83
N GLU A 214 -2.73 -12.26 -20.71
CA GLU A 214 -1.39 -12.79 -20.99
C GLU A 214 -0.53 -12.84 -19.72
N GLY A 215 -0.63 -11.83 -18.86
CA GLY A 215 0.05 -11.81 -17.57
C GLY A 215 -0.48 -12.86 -16.58
N ILE A 216 -1.79 -13.08 -16.51
CA ILE A 216 -2.39 -14.12 -15.66
C ILE A 216 -2.00 -15.52 -16.14
N ASP A 217 -2.00 -15.76 -17.45
CA ASP A 217 -1.66 -17.05 -18.06
C ASP A 217 -0.17 -17.37 -17.92
N SER A 218 0.69 -16.38 -18.11
CA SER A 218 2.14 -16.51 -17.93
C SER A 218 2.59 -16.48 -16.46
N SER A 219 1.68 -16.19 -15.53
CA SER A 219 1.98 -15.91 -14.12
C SER A 219 3.04 -14.81 -13.97
N ASP A 220 2.92 -13.73 -14.76
CA ASP A 220 3.77 -12.55 -14.63
C ASP A 220 3.57 -11.90 -13.26
N ASP A 221 4.65 -11.90 -12.46
CA ASP A 221 4.68 -11.34 -11.12
C ASP A 221 4.18 -9.89 -11.07
N ALA A 222 4.44 -9.07 -12.09
CA ALA A 222 4.00 -7.67 -12.12
C ALA A 222 2.49 -7.55 -12.31
N VAL A 223 1.90 -8.37 -13.18
CA VAL A 223 0.45 -8.39 -13.43
C VAL A 223 -0.28 -8.98 -12.23
N VAL A 224 0.18 -10.12 -11.71
CA VAL A 224 -0.37 -10.76 -10.51
C VAL A 224 -0.26 -9.81 -9.31
N ALA A 225 0.84 -9.06 -9.20
CA ALA A 225 1.03 -8.06 -8.17
C ALA A 225 0.06 -6.88 -8.24
N ALA A 226 -0.41 -6.53 -9.44
CA ALA A 226 -1.31 -5.40 -9.68
C ALA A 226 -2.80 -5.75 -9.48
N LEU A 227 -3.13 -7.05 -9.38
CA LEU A 227 -4.49 -7.48 -9.04
C LEU A 227 -4.88 -7.08 -7.61
N PRO A 228 -6.18 -6.93 -7.33
CA PRO A 228 -6.65 -6.75 -5.96
C PRO A 228 -6.07 -7.80 -5.02
N ARG A 229 -5.58 -7.36 -3.85
CA ARG A 229 -4.94 -8.23 -2.87
C ARG A 229 -5.76 -8.33 -1.61
N PHE A 230 -5.72 -9.51 -1.02
CA PHE A 230 -6.28 -9.74 0.30
C PHE A 230 -5.41 -9.04 1.35
N ASP A 231 -6.02 -8.16 2.14
CA ASP A 231 -5.34 -7.52 3.28
C ASP A 231 -5.38 -8.44 4.50
N VAL A 232 -4.26 -9.14 4.73
CA VAL A 232 -4.07 -10.00 5.90
C VAL A 232 -3.98 -9.20 7.20
N ALA A 233 -3.44 -7.97 7.15
CA ALA A 233 -3.26 -7.17 8.36
C ALA A 233 -4.60 -6.64 8.91
N GLY A 234 -5.59 -6.51 8.04
CA GLY A 234 -6.97 -6.14 8.38
C GLY A 234 -7.90 -7.34 8.62
N TYR A 235 -7.39 -8.57 8.74
CA TYR A 235 -8.22 -9.71 9.12
C TYR A 235 -8.15 -9.92 10.64
N ASP A 236 -9.28 -9.65 11.31
CA ASP A 236 -9.39 -9.66 12.77
C ASP A 236 -10.54 -10.56 13.26
N ALA A 237 -10.72 -10.58 14.58
CA ALA A 237 -11.77 -11.34 15.24
C ALA A 237 -13.18 -10.95 14.74
N ASP A 238 -13.41 -9.67 14.44
CA ASP A 238 -14.71 -9.16 14.01
C ASP A 238 -15.06 -9.65 12.60
N ARG A 239 -14.07 -9.65 11.70
CA ARG A 239 -14.24 -10.17 10.33
C ARG A 239 -14.41 -11.69 10.31
N TYR A 240 -13.69 -12.41 11.18
CA TYR A 240 -13.96 -13.84 11.39
C TYR A 240 -15.41 -14.07 11.87
N GLN A 241 -15.83 -13.37 12.92
CA GLN A 241 -17.15 -13.56 13.51
C GLN A 241 -18.30 -13.21 12.54
N SER A 242 -18.06 -12.27 11.62
CA SER A 242 -19.03 -11.88 10.58
C SER A 242 -19.25 -12.96 9.52
N HIS A 243 -18.37 -13.96 9.43
CA HIS A 243 -18.37 -14.97 8.36
C HIS A 243 -18.39 -16.40 8.88
N ALA A 244 -17.96 -16.62 10.12
CA ALA A 244 -18.01 -17.92 10.76
C ALA A 244 -19.46 -18.40 10.88
N PRO A 245 -19.74 -19.68 10.57
CA PRO A 245 -21.08 -20.23 10.71
C PRO A 245 -21.48 -20.33 12.19
N ALA A 246 -22.80 -20.38 12.45
CA ALA A 246 -23.31 -20.51 13.81
C ALA A 246 -22.78 -21.79 14.48
N GLY A 247 -22.23 -21.65 15.69
CA GLY A 247 -21.62 -22.76 16.43
C GLY A 247 -20.14 -23.00 16.12
N ALA A 248 -19.53 -22.21 15.23
CA ALA A 248 -18.07 -22.18 15.12
C ALA A 248 -17.43 -21.66 16.44
N PRO A 249 -16.24 -22.14 16.81
CA PRO A 249 -15.50 -21.61 17.94
C PRO A 249 -15.23 -20.12 17.76
N GLY A 250 -15.24 -19.37 18.87
CA GLY A 250 -14.88 -17.95 18.83
C GLY A 250 -13.43 -17.76 18.40
N TRP A 251 -13.11 -16.63 17.77
CA TRP A 251 -11.73 -16.33 17.33
C TRP A 251 -10.66 -16.53 18.44
N PRO A 252 -10.86 -16.07 19.70
CA PRO A 252 -9.88 -16.27 20.77
C PRO A 252 -9.76 -17.73 21.25
N GLU A 253 -10.72 -18.58 20.89
CA GLU A 253 -10.76 -20.00 21.24
C GLU A 253 -10.00 -20.86 20.23
N LEU A 254 -9.68 -20.28 19.05
CA LEU A 254 -8.89 -20.94 18.03
C LEU A 254 -7.39 -20.91 18.40
N PRO A 255 -6.71 -22.06 18.40
CA PRO A 255 -5.24 -22.11 18.42
C PRO A 255 -4.63 -21.30 17.26
N ASP A 256 -3.42 -20.76 17.45
CA ASP A 256 -2.71 -19.96 16.43
C ASP A 256 -2.61 -20.67 15.07
N HIS A 257 -2.43 -21.99 15.08
CA HIS A 257 -2.40 -22.78 13.85
C HIS A 257 -3.73 -22.72 13.09
N ASP A 258 -4.85 -22.80 13.80
CA ASP A 258 -6.18 -22.80 13.21
C ASP A 258 -6.61 -21.40 12.77
N GLN A 259 -6.17 -20.36 13.50
CA GLN A 259 -6.31 -18.97 13.05
C GLN A 259 -5.59 -18.77 11.70
N ALA A 260 -4.39 -19.33 11.55
CA ALA A 260 -3.67 -19.28 10.28
C ALA A 260 -4.41 -20.04 9.16
N LEU A 261 -4.95 -21.24 9.44
CA LEU A 261 -5.75 -22.00 8.47
C LEU A 261 -7.01 -21.24 8.03
N VAL A 262 -7.67 -20.55 8.97
CA VAL A 262 -8.83 -19.70 8.67
C VAL A 262 -8.44 -18.54 7.76
N ILE A 263 -7.36 -17.82 8.08
CA ILE A 263 -6.87 -16.70 7.27
C ILE A 263 -6.50 -17.20 5.86
N ASP A 264 -5.82 -18.33 5.77
CA ASP A 264 -5.45 -18.95 4.51
C ASP A 264 -6.71 -19.32 3.69
N ALA A 265 -7.73 -19.92 4.31
CA ALA A 265 -8.97 -20.27 3.62
C ALA A 265 -9.71 -19.06 3.03
N VAL A 266 -9.81 -17.96 3.77
CA VAL A 266 -10.41 -16.70 3.26
C VAL A 266 -9.54 -16.11 2.15
N ARG A 267 -8.22 -16.04 2.36
CA ARG A 267 -7.28 -15.51 1.37
C ARG A 267 -7.35 -16.28 0.06
N ASP A 268 -7.37 -17.60 0.13
CA ASP A 268 -7.42 -18.46 -1.05
C ASP A 268 -8.73 -18.25 -1.82
N GLY A 269 -9.88 -18.21 -1.11
CA GLY A 269 -11.17 -17.89 -1.73
C GLY A 269 -11.19 -16.51 -2.40
N PHE A 270 -10.60 -15.50 -1.75
CA PHE A 270 -10.47 -14.16 -2.32
C PHE A 270 -9.58 -14.14 -3.56
N THR A 271 -8.38 -14.73 -3.47
CA THR A 271 -7.38 -14.72 -4.54
C THR A 271 -7.86 -15.48 -5.76
N ASP A 272 -8.49 -16.64 -5.57
CA ASP A 272 -9.11 -17.41 -6.66
C ASP A 272 -10.21 -16.58 -7.34
N ALA A 273 -11.13 -16.01 -6.57
CA ALA A 273 -12.23 -15.20 -7.09
C ALA A 273 -11.75 -13.95 -7.85
N VAL A 274 -10.69 -13.30 -7.36
CA VAL A 274 -10.09 -12.14 -8.04
C VAL A 274 -9.44 -12.57 -9.35
N ARG A 275 -8.64 -13.63 -9.35
CA ARG A 275 -7.96 -14.12 -10.56
C ARG A 275 -8.98 -14.49 -11.62
N ASP A 276 -9.93 -15.34 -11.27
CA ASP A 276 -10.93 -15.87 -12.20
C ASP A 276 -11.89 -14.78 -12.66
N GLY A 277 -12.34 -13.92 -11.74
CA GLY A 277 -13.25 -12.83 -12.05
C GLY A 277 -12.61 -11.77 -12.95
N VAL A 278 -11.36 -11.38 -12.70
CA VAL A 278 -10.61 -10.46 -13.57
C VAL A 278 -10.44 -11.05 -14.97
N ALA A 279 -10.00 -12.31 -15.06
CA ALA A 279 -9.86 -12.99 -16.34
C ALA A 279 -11.19 -13.04 -17.11
N ALA A 280 -12.29 -13.39 -16.43
CA ALA A 280 -13.63 -13.41 -17.03
C ALA A 280 -14.05 -12.04 -17.57
N ARG A 281 -13.76 -10.94 -16.86
CA ARG A 281 -14.04 -9.57 -17.34
C ARG A 281 -13.21 -9.22 -18.58
N CYS A 282 -11.92 -9.57 -18.58
CA CYS A 282 -11.07 -9.35 -19.75
C CYS A 282 -11.57 -10.11 -20.98
N HIS A 283 -11.94 -11.39 -20.82
CA HIS A 283 -12.55 -12.16 -21.91
C HIS A 283 -13.86 -11.54 -22.41
N ALA A 284 -14.71 -11.03 -21.52
CA ALA A 284 -15.95 -10.35 -21.90
C ALA A 284 -15.69 -9.09 -22.75
N VAL A 285 -14.65 -8.30 -22.43
CA VAL A 285 -14.26 -7.14 -23.25
C VAL A 285 -13.82 -7.57 -24.66
N LEU A 286 -12.95 -8.57 -24.75
CA LEU A 286 -12.41 -9.03 -26.04
C LEU A 286 -13.50 -9.63 -26.93
N THR A 287 -14.40 -10.45 -26.37
CA THR A 287 -15.52 -11.06 -27.10
C THR A 287 -16.58 -10.04 -27.54
N ALA A 288 -16.89 -9.04 -26.72
CA ALA A 288 -17.80 -7.96 -27.12
C ALA A 288 -17.29 -7.18 -28.33
N ARG A 289 -15.97 -7.08 -28.49
CA ARG A 289 -15.36 -6.42 -29.64
C ARG A 289 -15.46 -7.25 -30.90
N GLU A 290 -15.19 -8.55 -30.83
CA GLU A 290 -15.31 -9.47 -31.96
C GLU A 290 -16.73 -9.43 -32.55
N ALA A 291 -17.76 -9.34 -31.70
CA ALA A 291 -19.14 -9.20 -32.13
C ALA A 291 -19.48 -7.84 -32.77
N SER A 292 -18.63 -6.82 -32.59
CA SER A 292 -18.82 -5.46 -33.10
C SER A 292 -17.96 -5.15 -34.34
N ARG A 293 -17.24 -6.14 -34.89
CA ARG A 293 -16.45 -6.04 -36.14
C ARG A 293 -17.22 -6.71 -37.27
#